data_AF-A0A558ZQP8-F1
#
_entry.id   AF-A0A558ZQP8-F1
#
_cell.length_a   1.000
_cell.length_b   1.000
_cell.length_c   1.000
_cell.angle_alpha   90.00
_cell.angle_beta   90.00
_cell.angle_gamma   90.00
#
_symmetry.space_group_name_H-M   'P 1'
#
loop_
_entity.id
_entity.type
_entity.pdbx_description
1 polymer ?
#
loop_
_entity_poly.entity_id
_entity_poly.type
_entity_poly.pdbx_seq_one_letter_code
_entity_poly.pdbx_strand_id
1 'polypeptide(L)'
;RSKDHYRHTISYCEENMPILEKRLSKYEGDIQQSEISKDKAFSMTVGKQVFEQRAEAGESLHRLVRHNQADSKEFRTLASYRGFDIKMLSLPTNQTLPETFSVKIVGENQYSVSLDLYSPLGTIQRLQHTIDHIKEDQVKTQNLLDELKDKWTTAKVEIGKNFPKEEDYQTKKAEYDVLAPLIETETDLDIIDQALRQFHEKGKEKQEQLSFELD
;
A
#
# COMPACT_ATOMS: atom_id res chain seq x y z
N ARG A 1 -19.66 9.86 -4.82
CA ARG A 1 -18.90 8.88 -4.00
C ARG A 1 -19.50 8.89 -2.60
N SER A 2 -19.67 7.73 -1.94
CA SER A 2 -20.24 7.69 -0.58
C SER A 2 -19.21 8.11 0.47
N LYS A 3 -19.66 8.51 1.66
CA LYS A 3 -18.77 8.78 2.81
C LYS A 3 -17.93 7.53 3.17
N ASP A 4 -18.48 6.33 2.99
CA ASP A 4 -17.75 5.07 3.25
C ASP A 4 -16.56 4.87 2.31
N HIS A 5 -16.68 5.27 1.05
CA HIS A 5 -15.56 5.24 0.11
C HIS A 5 -14.39 6.13 0.57
N TYR A 6 -14.70 7.32 1.09
CA TYR A 6 -13.67 8.21 1.63
C TYR A 6 -13.08 7.69 2.95
N ARG A 7 -13.89 7.07 3.82
CA ARG A 7 -13.39 6.41 5.05
C ARG A 7 -12.39 5.30 4.71
N HIS A 8 -12.73 4.47 3.73
CA HIS A 8 -11.83 3.43 3.25
C HIS A 8 -10.54 4.01 2.65
N THR A 9 -10.66 5.08 1.86
CA THR A 9 -9.50 5.78 1.28
C THR A 9 -8.57 6.32 2.36
N ILE A 10 -9.12 6.92 3.42
CA ILE A 10 -8.35 7.41 4.56
C ILE A 10 -7.62 6.27 5.28
N SER A 11 -8.32 5.19 5.62
CA SER A 11 -7.72 4.01 6.29
C SER A 11 -6.57 3.47 5.46
N TYR A 12 -6.80 3.28 4.16
CA TYR A 12 -5.77 2.80 3.24
C TYR A 12 -4.54 3.72 3.23
N CYS A 13 -4.75 5.04 3.18
CA CYS A 13 -3.63 5.97 3.16
C CYS A 13 -2.89 6.01 4.51
N GLU A 14 -3.61 5.99 5.64
CA GLU A 14 -3.03 5.98 6.99
C GLU A 14 -2.21 4.70 7.26
N GLU A 15 -2.61 3.56 6.69
CA GLU A 15 -1.87 2.30 6.76
C GLU A 15 -0.60 2.30 5.88
N ASN A 16 -0.66 2.87 4.69
CA ASN A 16 0.41 2.76 3.69
C ASN A 16 1.46 3.89 3.77
N MET A 17 1.06 5.12 4.11
CA MET A 17 2.00 6.26 4.18
C MET A 17 3.20 6.00 5.09
N PRO A 18 3.05 5.49 6.34
CA PRO A 18 4.20 5.24 7.22
C PRO A 18 5.16 4.19 6.67
N ILE A 19 4.65 3.23 5.90
CA ILE A 19 5.47 2.19 5.25
C ILE A 19 6.34 2.82 4.16
N LEU A 20 5.77 3.71 3.33
CA LEU A 20 6.49 4.43 2.30
C LEU A 20 7.50 5.43 2.89
N GLU A 21 7.14 6.16 3.94
CA GLU A 21 8.04 7.09 4.64
C GLU A 21 9.23 6.36 5.26
N LYS A 22 8.98 5.20 5.88
CA LYS A 22 10.05 4.33 6.41
C LYS A 22 10.92 3.75 5.30
N ARG A 23 10.35 3.45 4.13
CA ARG A 23 11.14 3.01 2.96
C ARG A 23 11.99 4.16 2.43
N LEU A 24 11.44 5.37 2.35
CA LEU A 24 12.12 6.58 1.88
C LEU A 24 13.36 6.93 2.71
N SER A 25 13.26 6.79 4.04
CA SER A 25 14.38 7.10 4.95
C SER A 25 15.61 6.18 4.80
N LYS A 26 15.48 5.06 4.07
CA LYS A 26 16.52 4.05 3.87
C LYS A 26 17.16 4.05 2.48
N TYR A 27 16.73 4.95 1.58
CA TYR A 27 17.32 4.99 0.23
C TYR A 27 18.71 5.60 0.20
N GLU A 28 19.02 6.55 1.08
CA GLU A 28 20.26 7.33 0.99
C GLU A 28 21.50 6.41 1.02
N GLY A 29 21.58 5.50 1.99
CA GLY A 29 22.70 4.54 2.08
C GLY A 29 22.78 3.62 0.86
N ASP A 30 21.65 3.11 0.39
CA ASP A 30 21.59 2.21 -0.76
C ASP A 30 21.96 2.93 -2.08
N ILE A 31 21.57 4.19 -2.26
CA ILE A 31 21.96 5.01 -3.42
C ILE A 31 23.46 5.30 -3.40
N GLN A 32 24.01 5.68 -2.24
CA GLN A 32 25.44 5.91 -2.11
C GLN A 32 26.23 4.63 -2.43
N GLN A 33 25.77 3.48 -1.91
CA GLN A 33 26.39 2.19 -2.18
C GLN A 33 26.29 1.78 -3.66
N SER A 34 25.15 2.05 -4.32
CA SER A 34 25.00 1.76 -5.74
C SER A 34 25.94 2.62 -6.60
N GLU A 35 26.04 3.91 -6.36
CA GLU A 35 26.91 4.81 -7.14
C GLU A 35 28.40 4.52 -6.91
N ILE A 36 28.84 4.33 -5.65
CA ILE A 36 30.24 4.02 -5.33
C ILE A 36 30.70 2.70 -5.98
N SER A 37 29.79 1.76 -6.21
CA SER A 37 30.10 0.45 -6.79
C SER A 37 29.96 0.37 -8.31
N LYS A 38 29.43 1.40 -8.97
CA LYS A 38 29.01 1.38 -10.38
C LYS A 38 30.14 1.17 -11.38
N ASP A 39 31.23 1.93 -11.21
CA ASP A 39 32.37 1.92 -12.14
C ASP A 39 33.49 0.97 -11.70
N LYS A 40 33.25 0.16 -10.67
CA LYS A 40 34.22 -0.84 -10.21
C LYS A 40 34.26 -2.04 -11.17
N ALA A 41 35.42 -2.69 -11.25
CA ALA A 41 35.56 -3.96 -11.94
C ALA A 41 34.56 -4.98 -11.37
N PHE A 42 34.05 -5.86 -12.24
CA PHE A 42 33.05 -6.84 -11.82
C PHE A 42 33.65 -7.78 -10.76
N SER A 43 32.97 -7.90 -9.64
CA SER A 43 33.27 -8.88 -8.60
C SER A 43 31.97 -9.26 -7.90
N MET A 44 31.72 -10.56 -7.79
CA MET A 44 30.54 -11.11 -7.12
C MET A 44 30.94 -12.32 -6.31
N THR A 45 30.49 -12.35 -5.05
CA THR A 45 30.66 -13.52 -4.19
C THR A 45 29.40 -14.36 -4.29
N VAL A 46 29.51 -15.62 -4.70
CA VAL A 46 28.39 -16.57 -4.77
C VAL A 46 28.69 -17.74 -3.83
N GLY A 47 27.87 -17.91 -2.80
CA GLY A 47 28.17 -18.80 -1.68
C GLY A 47 29.45 -18.37 -0.97
N LYS A 48 30.52 -19.18 -1.11
CA LYS A 48 31.84 -18.93 -0.51
C LYS A 48 32.93 -18.54 -1.52
N GLN A 49 32.59 -18.48 -2.81
CA GLN A 49 33.54 -18.25 -3.89
C GLN A 49 33.35 -16.87 -4.51
N VAL A 50 34.46 -16.19 -4.82
CA VAL A 50 34.50 -14.90 -5.52
C VAL A 50 34.69 -15.14 -7.02
N PHE A 51 33.94 -14.42 -7.84
CA PHE A 51 33.97 -14.49 -9.30
C PHE A 51 34.22 -13.10 -9.89
N GLU A 52 35.15 -13.03 -10.85
CA GLU A 52 35.48 -11.81 -11.60
C GLU A 52 34.89 -11.82 -13.03
N GLN A 53 34.27 -12.95 -13.41
CA GLN A 53 33.58 -13.10 -14.69
C GLN A 53 32.07 -13.23 -14.50
N ARG A 54 31.31 -12.41 -15.22
CA ARG A 54 29.84 -12.36 -15.12
C ARG A 54 29.18 -13.70 -15.44
N ALA A 55 29.65 -14.39 -16.47
CA ALA A 55 29.08 -15.67 -16.90
C ALA A 55 29.24 -16.75 -15.82
N GLU A 56 30.44 -16.85 -15.23
CA GLU A 56 30.74 -17.85 -14.20
C GLU A 56 29.98 -17.57 -12.90
N ALA A 57 29.90 -16.30 -12.49
CA ALA A 57 29.10 -15.88 -11.34
C ALA A 57 27.62 -16.23 -11.52
N GLY A 58 27.06 -15.94 -12.69
CA GLY A 58 25.67 -16.26 -13.03
C GLY A 58 25.40 -17.77 -12.98
N GLU A 59 26.29 -18.59 -13.56
CA GLU A 59 26.15 -20.05 -13.55
C GLU A 59 26.25 -20.61 -12.13
N SER A 60 27.17 -20.08 -11.32
CA SER A 60 27.28 -20.45 -9.91
C SER A 60 26.01 -20.09 -9.12
N LEU A 61 25.44 -18.91 -9.39
CA LEU A 61 24.21 -18.47 -8.75
C LEU A 61 23.03 -19.36 -9.15
N HIS A 62 22.93 -19.72 -10.43
CA HIS A 62 21.91 -20.66 -10.92
C HIS A 62 22.00 -22.01 -10.21
N ARG A 63 23.22 -22.54 -10.01
CA ARG A 63 23.41 -23.76 -9.22
C ARG A 63 22.91 -23.57 -7.78
N LEU A 64 23.26 -22.47 -7.09
CA LEU A 64 22.78 -22.25 -5.73
C LEU A 64 21.27 -22.11 -5.65
N VAL A 65 20.62 -21.44 -6.61
CA VAL A 65 19.16 -21.33 -6.67
C VAL A 65 18.51 -22.71 -6.78
N ARG A 66 19.02 -23.59 -7.66
CA ARG A 66 18.49 -24.96 -7.83
C ARG A 66 18.60 -25.79 -6.55
N HIS A 67 19.66 -25.58 -5.77
CA HIS A 67 19.90 -26.28 -4.51
C HIS A 67 19.36 -25.53 -3.29
N ASN A 68 18.70 -24.37 -3.47
CA ASN A 68 18.12 -23.60 -2.39
C ASN A 68 16.79 -24.21 -1.94
N GLN A 69 16.82 -25.47 -1.52
CA GLN A 69 15.67 -26.23 -1.06
C GLN A 69 15.72 -26.44 0.45
N ALA A 70 14.56 -26.47 1.08
CA ALA A 70 14.40 -26.79 2.50
C ALA A 70 12.97 -27.25 2.81
N ASP A 71 12.83 -28.08 3.85
CA ASP A 71 11.52 -28.53 4.34
C ASP A 71 10.75 -27.40 5.04
N SER A 72 11.48 -26.40 5.56
CA SER A 72 10.92 -25.18 6.15
C SER A 72 11.29 -23.94 5.33
N LYS A 73 10.45 -22.90 5.38
CA LYS A 73 10.69 -21.64 4.67
C LYS A 73 11.82 -20.86 5.33
N GLU A 74 12.95 -20.77 4.64
CA GLU A 74 14.17 -20.12 5.12
C GLU A 74 14.61 -19.03 4.15
N PHE A 75 14.92 -17.86 4.67
CA PHE A 75 15.42 -16.76 3.83
C PHE A 75 16.95 -16.76 3.85
N ARG A 76 17.56 -17.26 2.77
CA ARG A 76 19.00 -17.54 2.70
C ARG A 76 19.72 -16.54 1.81
N THR A 77 20.93 -16.14 2.21
CA THR A 77 21.83 -15.36 1.35
C THR A 77 22.53 -16.29 0.37
N LEU A 78 22.35 -16.06 -0.92
CA LEU A 78 22.96 -16.85 -1.99
C LEU A 78 24.22 -16.19 -2.53
N ALA A 79 24.26 -14.86 -2.57
CA ALA A 79 25.38 -14.12 -3.11
C ALA A 79 25.50 -12.71 -2.49
N SER A 80 26.63 -12.07 -2.69
CA SER A 80 26.86 -10.66 -2.45
C SER A 80 27.40 -10.00 -3.73
N TYR A 81 26.78 -8.90 -4.14
CA TYR A 81 27.12 -8.19 -5.37
C TYR A 81 27.04 -6.69 -5.14
N ARG A 82 28.10 -5.95 -5.47
CA ARG A 82 28.17 -4.48 -5.35
C ARG A 82 27.82 -3.93 -3.95
N GLY A 83 28.05 -4.74 -2.90
CA GLY A 83 27.74 -4.39 -1.51
C GLY A 83 26.30 -4.70 -1.08
N PHE A 84 25.51 -5.37 -1.92
CA PHE A 84 24.18 -5.83 -1.59
C PHE A 84 24.15 -7.35 -1.44
N ASP A 85 23.37 -7.84 -0.48
CA ASP A 85 23.08 -9.26 -0.33
C ASP A 85 21.98 -9.68 -1.30
N ILE A 86 22.20 -10.78 -2.01
CA ILE A 86 21.20 -11.43 -2.84
C ILE A 86 20.61 -12.58 -2.04
N LYS A 87 19.38 -12.41 -1.57
CA LYS A 87 18.67 -13.37 -0.73
C LYS A 87 17.48 -13.98 -1.46
N MET A 88 17.17 -15.22 -1.13
CA MET A 88 16.04 -15.93 -1.70
C MET A 88 15.38 -16.79 -0.64
N LEU A 89 14.05 -16.87 -0.67
CA LEU A 89 13.33 -17.84 0.13
C LEU A 89 13.59 -19.24 -0.41
N SER A 90 13.87 -20.19 0.47
CA SER A 90 14.04 -21.59 0.12
C SER A 90 12.80 -22.11 -0.61
N LEU A 91 13.07 -22.95 -1.60
CA LEU A 91 12.06 -23.69 -2.33
C LEU A 91 11.68 -24.96 -1.55
N PRO A 92 10.43 -25.42 -1.63
CA PRO A 92 10.06 -26.71 -1.08
C PRO A 92 10.85 -27.85 -1.74
N THR A 93 11.30 -28.82 -0.96
CA THR A 93 12.09 -29.99 -1.40
C THR A 93 11.39 -30.86 -2.44
N ASN A 94 10.06 -30.87 -2.47
CA ASN A 94 9.25 -31.72 -3.35
C ASN A 94 8.53 -30.95 -4.48
N GLN A 95 9.00 -29.74 -4.83
CA GLN A 95 8.37 -28.93 -5.88
C GLN A 95 9.28 -28.82 -7.11
N THR A 96 8.69 -28.95 -8.30
CA THR A 96 9.37 -28.62 -9.57
C THR A 96 9.83 -27.16 -9.53
N LEU A 97 11.05 -26.92 -9.99
CA LEU A 97 11.60 -25.57 -10.06
C LEU A 97 10.69 -24.68 -10.93
N PRO A 98 10.22 -23.53 -10.44
CA PRO A 98 9.41 -22.62 -11.24
C PRO A 98 10.25 -22.02 -12.38
N GLU A 99 9.59 -21.60 -13.45
CA GLU A 99 10.22 -20.92 -14.59
C GLU A 99 10.91 -19.63 -14.16
N THR A 100 10.25 -18.88 -13.27
CA THR A 100 10.78 -17.67 -12.65
C THR A 100 10.73 -17.74 -11.14
N PHE A 101 11.71 -17.15 -10.47
CA PHE A 101 11.78 -17.07 -9.02
C PHE A 101 12.09 -15.64 -8.58
N SER A 102 11.62 -15.29 -7.38
CA SER A 102 11.81 -13.96 -6.80
C SER A 102 13.00 -13.97 -5.85
N VAL A 103 14.00 -13.15 -6.15
CA VAL A 103 15.11 -12.84 -5.24
C VAL A 103 14.93 -11.44 -4.67
N LYS A 104 15.54 -11.21 -3.51
CA LYS A 104 15.63 -9.90 -2.88
C LYS A 104 17.08 -9.43 -2.91
N ILE A 105 17.29 -8.23 -3.43
CA ILE A 105 18.50 -7.45 -3.23
C ILE A 105 18.31 -6.71 -1.90
N VAL A 106 19.19 -6.95 -0.93
CA VAL A 106 19.07 -6.47 0.44
C VAL A 106 20.24 -5.56 0.77
N GLY A 107 19.93 -4.30 1.03
CA GLY A 107 20.79 -3.29 1.66
C GLY A 107 20.11 -2.78 2.93
N GLU A 108 20.02 -1.46 3.09
CA GLU A 108 19.16 -0.84 4.10
C GLU A 108 17.67 -1.05 3.78
N ASN A 109 17.35 -1.06 2.49
CA ASN A 109 16.08 -1.45 1.89
C ASN A 109 16.14 -2.84 1.25
N GLN A 110 14.99 -3.28 0.73
CA GLN A 110 14.87 -4.52 -0.02
C GLN A 110 14.18 -4.28 -1.37
N TYR A 111 14.75 -4.85 -2.43
CA TYR A 111 14.29 -4.73 -3.81
C TYR A 111 14.00 -6.11 -4.39
N SER A 112 12.80 -6.32 -4.92
CA SER A 112 12.40 -7.61 -5.50
C SER A 112 12.83 -7.68 -6.95
N VAL A 113 13.46 -8.78 -7.33
CA VAL A 113 13.84 -9.05 -8.73
C VAL A 113 13.31 -10.42 -9.12
N SER A 114 12.57 -10.46 -10.23
CA SER A 114 12.18 -11.72 -10.85
C SER A 114 13.28 -12.19 -11.80
N LEU A 115 13.74 -13.42 -11.61
CA LEU A 115 14.81 -14.03 -12.38
C LEU A 115 14.35 -15.35 -12.99
N ASP A 116 14.94 -15.68 -14.14
CA ASP A 116 14.88 -17.00 -14.76
C ASP A 116 16.29 -17.62 -14.80
N LEU A 117 16.37 -18.93 -15.05
CA LEU A 117 17.63 -19.66 -15.18
C LEU A 117 18.04 -19.90 -16.64
N TYR A 118 17.51 -19.13 -17.59
CA TYR A 118 17.82 -19.32 -19.02
C TYR A 118 19.15 -18.69 -19.42
N SER A 119 19.51 -17.55 -18.82
CA SER A 119 20.72 -16.81 -19.16
C SER A 119 21.49 -16.38 -17.92
N PRO A 120 22.65 -16.99 -17.62
CA PRO A 120 23.54 -16.55 -16.54
C PRO A 120 23.90 -15.07 -16.64
N LEU A 121 24.24 -14.59 -17.84
CA LEU A 121 24.55 -13.17 -18.08
C LEU A 121 23.32 -12.28 -17.89
N GLY A 122 22.16 -12.71 -18.40
CA GLY A 122 20.90 -11.99 -18.23
C GLY A 122 20.49 -11.86 -16.75
N THR A 123 20.77 -12.87 -15.93
CA THR A 123 20.58 -12.80 -14.48
C THR A 123 21.44 -11.71 -13.86
N ILE A 124 22.75 -11.70 -14.14
CA ILE A 124 23.66 -10.68 -13.62
C ILE A 124 23.27 -9.27 -14.09
N GLN A 125 22.86 -9.13 -15.37
CA GLN A 125 22.37 -7.87 -15.91
C GLN A 125 21.12 -7.38 -15.17
N ARG A 126 20.13 -8.23 -14.89
CA ARG A 126 18.93 -7.82 -14.14
C ARG A 126 19.23 -7.38 -12.71
N LEU A 127 20.15 -8.07 -12.03
CA LEU A 127 20.61 -7.66 -10.69
C LEU A 127 21.30 -6.30 -10.76
N GLN A 128 22.19 -6.11 -11.74
CA GLN A 128 22.88 -4.84 -11.97
C GLN A 128 21.90 -3.70 -12.27
N HIS A 129 20.96 -3.90 -13.21
CA HIS A 129 19.94 -2.91 -13.54
C HIS A 129 19.09 -2.54 -12.33
N THR A 130 18.72 -3.51 -11.50
CA THR A 130 17.93 -3.20 -10.29
C THR A 130 18.72 -2.30 -9.33
N ILE A 131 20.02 -2.56 -9.14
CA ILE A 131 20.90 -1.74 -8.28
C ILE A 131 21.08 -0.33 -8.89
N ASP A 132 21.32 -0.25 -10.19
CA ASP A 132 21.53 1.03 -10.89
C ASP A 132 20.28 1.92 -10.87
N HIS A 133 19.08 1.33 -10.78
CA HIS A 133 17.81 2.04 -10.76
C HIS A 133 17.26 2.31 -9.35
N ILE A 134 18.03 2.07 -8.27
CA ILE A 134 17.58 2.35 -6.90
C ILE A 134 17.17 3.82 -6.72
N LYS A 135 17.92 4.75 -7.33
CA LYS A 135 17.58 6.19 -7.29
C LYS A 135 16.26 6.49 -7.99
N GLU A 136 15.96 5.83 -9.10
CA GLU A 136 14.67 5.98 -9.77
C GLU A 136 13.53 5.37 -8.96
N ASP A 137 13.77 4.26 -8.27
CA ASP A 137 12.81 3.64 -7.35
C ASP A 137 12.49 4.55 -6.16
N GLN A 138 13.46 5.31 -5.66
CA GLN A 138 13.23 6.36 -4.66
C GLN A 138 12.25 7.43 -5.19
N VAL A 139 12.49 7.95 -6.41
CA VAL A 139 11.61 8.96 -7.02
C VAL A 139 10.19 8.43 -7.20
N LYS A 140 10.04 7.17 -7.64
CA LYS A 140 8.72 6.52 -7.76
C LYS A 140 8.03 6.38 -6.41
N THR A 141 8.77 6.01 -5.37
CA THR A 141 8.25 5.87 -4.01
C THR A 141 7.81 7.23 -3.44
N GLN A 142 8.58 8.28 -3.70
CA GLN A 142 8.24 9.64 -3.30
C GLN A 142 6.95 10.12 -3.99
N ASN A 143 6.85 9.96 -5.31
CA ASN A 143 5.65 10.33 -6.05
C ASN A 143 4.41 9.58 -5.55
N LEU A 144 4.55 8.28 -5.23
CA LEU A 144 3.45 7.49 -4.66
C LEU A 144 3.04 8.02 -3.28
N LEU A 145 3.99 8.41 -2.43
CA LEU A 145 3.70 9.01 -1.14
C LEU A 145 2.94 10.33 -1.29
N ASP A 146 3.37 11.18 -2.22
CA ASP A 146 2.71 12.46 -2.49
C ASP A 146 1.28 12.25 -3.01
N GLU A 147 1.08 11.30 -3.93
CA GLU A 147 -0.26 10.91 -4.38
C GLU A 147 -1.16 10.41 -3.23
N LEU A 148 -0.63 9.65 -2.27
CA LEU A 148 -1.39 9.21 -1.10
C LEU A 148 -1.73 10.36 -0.17
N LYS A 149 -0.82 11.32 0.02
CA LYS A 149 -1.06 12.53 0.82
C LYS A 149 -2.18 13.39 0.21
N ASP A 150 -2.16 13.56 -1.11
CA ASP A 150 -3.21 14.30 -1.83
C ASP A 150 -4.57 13.60 -1.74
N LYS A 151 -4.60 12.27 -1.93
CA LYS A 151 -5.82 11.46 -1.78
C LYS A 151 -6.37 11.53 -0.36
N TRP A 152 -5.52 11.43 0.65
CA TRP A 152 -5.92 11.53 2.05
C TRP A 152 -6.49 12.91 2.38
N THR A 153 -5.81 13.98 1.96
CA THR A 153 -6.26 15.36 2.18
C THR A 153 -7.62 15.61 1.54
N THR A 154 -7.78 15.19 0.29
CA THR A 154 -9.06 15.28 -0.43
C THR A 154 -10.15 14.49 0.28
N ALA A 155 -9.87 13.24 0.68
CA ALA A 155 -10.86 12.41 1.35
C ALA A 155 -11.28 12.95 2.73
N LYS A 156 -10.35 13.53 3.51
CA LYS A 156 -10.66 14.18 4.80
C LYS A 156 -11.58 15.39 4.60
N VAL A 157 -11.30 16.23 3.61
CA VAL A 157 -12.14 17.39 3.27
C VAL A 157 -13.55 16.92 2.84
N GLU A 158 -13.63 15.92 1.97
CA GLU A 158 -14.91 15.40 1.46
C GLU A 158 -15.76 14.71 2.53
N ILE A 159 -15.16 14.05 3.53
CA ILE A 159 -15.90 13.55 4.69
C ILE A 159 -16.48 14.67 5.55
N GLY A 160 -15.72 15.76 5.71
CA GLY A 160 -16.13 16.93 6.49
C GLY A 160 -17.26 17.72 5.82
N LYS A 161 -17.52 17.53 4.52
CA LYS A 161 -18.65 18.15 3.84
C LYS A 161 -19.96 17.49 4.29
N ASN A 162 -20.91 18.32 4.75
CA ASN A 162 -22.30 17.89 4.88
C ASN A 162 -22.84 17.54 3.50
N PHE A 163 -23.55 16.41 3.40
CA PHE A 163 -24.21 16.04 2.15
C PHE A 163 -25.28 17.12 1.86
N PRO A 164 -25.41 17.63 0.63
CA PRO A 164 -26.37 18.71 0.33
C PRO A 164 -27.83 18.38 0.70
N LYS A 165 -28.17 17.09 0.78
CA LYS A 165 -29.50 16.59 1.18
C LYS A 165 -29.47 15.85 2.52
N GLU A 166 -28.39 15.93 3.29
CA GLU A 166 -28.31 15.26 4.59
C GLU A 166 -29.36 15.84 5.52
N GLU A 167 -29.49 17.17 5.59
CA GLU A 167 -30.49 17.84 6.40
C GLU A 167 -31.90 17.42 5.98
N ASP A 168 -32.23 17.52 4.69
CA ASP A 168 -33.50 17.04 4.12
C ASP A 168 -33.79 15.57 4.45
N TYR A 169 -32.77 14.70 4.34
CA TYR A 169 -32.88 13.28 4.66
C TYR A 169 -33.12 13.04 6.15
N GLN A 170 -32.40 13.73 7.03
CA GLN A 170 -32.59 13.62 8.48
C GLN A 170 -33.98 14.12 8.89
N THR A 171 -34.47 15.23 8.29
CA THR A 171 -35.83 15.71 8.50
C THR A 171 -36.86 14.68 8.04
N LYS A 172 -36.70 14.13 6.82
CA LYS A 172 -37.62 13.13 6.27
C LYS A 172 -37.60 11.81 7.03
N LYS A 173 -36.44 11.40 7.52
CA LYS A 173 -36.29 10.23 8.37
C LYS A 173 -36.96 10.43 9.72
N ALA A 174 -36.77 11.60 10.36
CA ALA A 174 -37.44 11.91 11.61
C ALA A 174 -38.97 11.99 11.46
N GLU A 175 -39.47 12.50 10.33
CA GLU A 175 -40.90 12.45 9.97
C GLU A 175 -41.38 11.00 9.83
N TYR A 176 -40.61 10.15 9.16
CA TYR A 176 -40.90 8.71 9.04
C TYR A 176 -40.91 8.00 10.41
N ASP A 177 -39.94 8.28 11.28
CA ASP A 177 -39.83 7.65 12.60
C ASP A 177 -41.00 8.04 13.54
N VAL A 178 -41.62 9.20 13.32
CA VAL A 178 -42.87 9.60 14.00
C VAL A 178 -44.06 8.83 13.45
N LEU A 179 -44.12 8.64 12.13
CA LEU A 179 -45.25 8.03 11.44
C LEU A 179 -45.32 6.51 11.57
N ALA A 180 -44.18 5.83 11.44
CA ALA A 180 -44.09 4.36 11.43
C ALA A 180 -44.82 3.70 12.61
N PRO A 181 -44.59 4.08 13.89
CA PRO A 181 -45.28 3.45 15.01
C PRO A 181 -46.79 3.75 15.05
N LEU A 182 -47.25 4.90 14.53
CA LEU A 182 -48.67 5.26 14.50
C LEU A 182 -49.43 4.47 13.43
N ILE A 183 -48.77 4.21 12.30
CA ILE A 183 -49.32 3.41 11.21
C ILE A 183 -49.35 1.92 11.59
N GLU A 184 -48.29 1.40 12.22
CA GLU A 184 -48.24 0.00 12.68
C GLU A 184 -49.29 -0.32 13.75
N THR A 185 -49.73 0.67 14.51
CA THR A 185 -50.77 0.53 15.54
C THR A 185 -52.19 0.81 15.03
N GLU A 186 -52.37 0.94 13.71
CA GLU A 186 -53.64 1.27 13.05
C GLU A 186 -54.35 2.48 13.67
N THR A 187 -53.56 3.49 14.06
CA THR A 187 -54.09 4.68 14.75
C THR A 187 -54.95 5.51 13.80
N ASP A 188 -56.04 6.11 14.32
CA ASP A 188 -56.94 6.96 13.54
C ASP A 188 -56.21 8.09 12.80
N LEU A 189 -56.68 8.39 11.59
CA LEU A 189 -56.10 9.40 10.70
C LEU A 189 -55.96 10.78 11.36
N ASP A 190 -56.90 11.15 12.22
CA ASP A 190 -56.88 12.43 12.93
C ASP A 190 -55.69 12.55 13.90
N ILE A 191 -55.26 11.44 14.50
CA ILE A 191 -54.14 11.38 15.44
C ILE A 191 -52.80 11.41 14.67
N ILE A 192 -52.75 10.74 13.51
CA ILE A 192 -51.60 10.80 12.60
C ILE A 192 -51.37 12.23 12.10
N ASP A 193 -52.44 12.90 11.66
CA ASP A 193 -52.39 14.30 11.21
C ASP A 193 -51.96 15.25 12.34
N GLN A 194 -52.43 15.01 13.56
CA GLN A 194 -52.04 15.81 14.72
C GLN A 194 -50.56 15.63 15.08
N ALA A 195 -50.03 14.40 15.02
CA ALA A 195 -48.63 14.10 15.29
C ALA A 195 -47.69 14.74 14.26
N LEU A 196 -48.06 14.73 12.98
CA LEU A 196 -47.31 15.41 11.92
C LEU A 196 -47.27 16.92 12.12
N ARG A 197 -48.41 17.55 12.45
CA ARG A 197 -48.45 19.00 12.72
C ARG A 197 -47.55 19.39 13.89
N GLN A 198 -47.58 18.64 14.99
CA GLN A 198 -46.72 18.88 16.14
C GLN A 198 -45.24 18.70 15.83
N PHE A 199 -44.89 17.73 14.98
CA PHE A 199 -43.52 17.53 14.51
C PHE A 199 -43.02 18.75 13.71
N HIS A 200 -43.83 19.26 12.78
CA HIS A 200 -43.48 20.44 11.97
C HIS A 200 -43.46 21.75 12.77
N GLU A 201 -44.34 21.91 13.77
CA GLU A 201 -44.33 23.09 14.67
C GLU A 201 -43.07 23.11 15.54
N LYS A 202 -42.71 21.99 16.19
CA LYS A 202 -41.46 21.88 16.97
C LYS A 202 -40.21 22.08 16.14
N GLY A 203 -40.24 21.69 14.85
CA GLY A 203 -39.15 21.93 13.91
C GLY A 203 -38.92 23.43 13.63
N LYS A 204 -40.01 24.20 13.50
CA LYS A 204 -39.97 25.66 13.27
C LYS A 204 -39.49 26.44 14.49
N GLU A 205 -39.99 26.10 15.67
CA GLU A 205 -39.58 26.76 16.93
C GLU A 205 -38.08 26.59 17.22
N LYS A 206 -37.51 25.41 16.91
CA LYS A 206 -36.06 25.16 17.03
C LYS A 206 -35.23 26.00 16.06
N GLN A 207 -35.68 26.18 14.82
CA GLN A 207 -34.97 27.01 13.84
C GLN A 207 -35.00 28.49 14.21
N GLU A 208 -36.13 28.98 14.74
CA GLU A 208 -36.26 30.38 15.20
C GLU A 208 -35.43 30.68 16.46
N GLN A 209 -35.28 29.72 17.38
CA GLN A 209 -34.41 29.86 18.56
C GLN A 209 -32.92 29.89 18.20
N LEU A 210 -32.47 29.01 17.29
CA LEU A 210 -31.08 28.98 16.82
C LEU A 210 -30.69 30.25 16.05
N SER A 211 -31.62 30.91 15.36
CA SER A 211 -31.37 32.19 14.70
C SER A 211 -31.26 33.38 15.67
N PHE A 212 -31.81 33.27 16.87
CA PHE A 212 -31.81 34.35 17.87
C PHE A 212 -30.58 34.33 18.79
N GLU A 213 -29.87 33.20 18.88
CA GLU A 213 -28.64 33.04 19.67
C GLU A 213 -27.35 33.42 18.92
N LEU A 214 -27.43 33.70 17.61
CA LEU A 214 -26.31 34.05 16.74
C LEU A 214 -26.20 35.56 16.43
N ASP A 215 -27.09 36.39 16.99
CA ASP A 215 -27.07 37.86 16.94
C ASP A 215 -26.56 38.51 18.24
#